data_AF-A0A2M7WDZ1-F1
#
_entry.id   AF-A0A2M7WDZ1-F1
#
_cell.length_a   1.000
_cell.length_b   1.000
_cell.length_c   1.000
_cell.angle_alpha   90.00
_cell.angle_beta   90.00
_cell.angle_gamma   90.00
#
_symmetry.space_group_name_H-M   'P 1'
#
loop_
_entity.id
_entity.type
_entity.pdbx_description
1 polymer ?
#
loop_
_entity_poly.entity_id
_entity_poly.type
_entity_poly.pdbx_seq_one_letter_code
_entity_poly.pdbx_strand_id
1 'polypeptide(L)' 'MAEVERCIDTLARHPKQSPVVHREVRRAVVRHFPYAIFYRLEERRLIVLAVFHGHRDPAIWQRRL' A
#
# COMPACT_ATOMS: atom_id res chain seq x y z
N MET A 1 4.78 17.56 4.76
CA MET A 1 3.79 16.50 4.47
C MET A 1 4.51 15.18 4.30
N ALA A 2 4.07 14.17 5.04
CA ALA A 2 4.76 12.89 5.18
C ALA A 2 4.73 12.11 3.85
N GLU A 3 5.82 11.42 3.50
CA GLU A 3 5.94 10.65 2.23
C GLU A 3 4.79 9.67 1.97
N VAL A 4 4.20 9.13 3.03
CA VAL A 4 3.04 8.23 2.98
C VAL A 4 1.81 8.94 2.42
N GLU A 5 1.53 10.18 2.85
CA GLU A 5 0.38 10.98 2.38
C GLU A 5 0.50 11.21 0.87
N ARG A 6 1.68 11.62 0.39
CA ARG A 6 1.93 11.80 -1.05
C ARG A 6 1.74 10.52 -1.86
N CYS A 7 2.13 9.38 -1.30
CA CYS A 7 1.90 8.09 -1.93
C CYS A 7 0.39 7.79 -2.01
N ILE A 8 -0.35 7.99 -0.92
CA ILE A 8 -1.81 7.81 -0.87
C ILE A 8 -2.52 8.72 -1.89
N ASP A 9 -2.14 10.00 -1.99
CA ASP A 9 -2.70 10.93 -2.98
C ASP A 9 -2.49 10.45 -4.41
N THR A 10 -1.33 9.87 -4.68
CA THR A 10 -1.01 9.30 -5.99
C THR A 10 -1.86 8.05 -6.27
N LEU A 11 -2.03 7.19 -5.26
CA LEU A 11 -2.88 6.01 -5.35
C LEU A 11 -4.36 6.36 -5.52
N ALA A 12 -4.84 7.46 -4.94
CA ALA A 12 -6.21 7.92 -5.13
C ALA A 12 -6.48 8.34 -6.58
N ARG A 13 -5.51 8.98 -7.25
CA ARG A 13 -5.59 9.36 -8.68
C ARG A 13 -5.39 8.19 -9.63
N HIS A 14 -4.49 7.28 -9.29
CA HIS A 14 -4.08 6.16 -10.15
C HIS A 14 -4.11 4.81 -9.40
N PRO A 15 -5.30 4.37 -8.93
CA PRO A 15 -5.42 3.22 -8.02
C PRO A 15 -4.94 1.88 -8.58
N LYS A 16 -4.88 1.76 -9.91
CA LYS A 16 -4.48 0.53 -10.61
C LYS A 16 -2.99 0.50 -10.98
N GLN A 17 -2.21 1.54 -10.67
CA GLN A 17 -0.80 1.63 -11.06
C GLN A 17 0.10 0.62 -10.34
N SER A 18 -0.28 0.22 -9.12
CA SER A 18 0.51 -0.72 -8.33
C SER A 18 0.12 -2.17 -8.64
N PRO A 19 1.09 -3.10 -8.69
CA PRO A 19 0.82 -4.50 -8.96
C PRO A 19 0.02 -5.15 -7.85
N VAL A 20 -0.80 -6.14 -8.22
CA VAL A 20 -1.44 -7.06 -7.29
C VAL A 20 -0.38 -8.03 -6.77
N VAL A 21 -0.30 -8.19 -5.45
CA VAL A 21 0.68 -9.07 -4.79
C VAL A 21 0.05 -10.28 -4.09
N HIS A 22 -1.24 -10.23 -3.76
CA HIS A 22 -1.98 -11.34 -3.18
C HIS A 22 -3.49 -11.13 -3.34
N ARG A 23 -4.21 -12.06 -4.00
CA ARG A 23 -5.65 -11.92 -4.31
C ARG A 23 -5.96 -10.59 -5.00
N GLU A 24 -6.63 -9.65 -4.33
CA GLU A 24 -6.94 -8.30 -4.83
C GLU A 24 -6.10 -7.20 -4.16
N VAL A 25 -5.16 -7.60 -3.30
CA VAL A 25 -4.28 -6.70 -2.58
C VAL A 25 -3.17 -6.21 -3.50
N ARG A 26 -3.01 -4.90 -3.57
CA ARG A 26 -1.98 -4.18 -4.31
C ARG A 26 -0.94 -3.63 -3.34
N ARG A 27 0.31 -3.52 -3.82
CA ARG A 27 1.45 -3.00 -3.04
C ARG A 27 2.10 -1.80 -3.72
N ALA A 28 2.12 -0.66 -3.01
CA ALA A 28 2.87 0.53 -3.42
C ALA A 28 4.08 0.74 -2.51
N VAL A 29 5.22 1.08 -3.09
CA VAL A 29 6.45 1.39 -2.35
C VAL A 29 6.61 2.90 -2.27
N VAL A 30 6.87 3.40 -1.06
CA VAL A 30 7.12 4.83 -0.79
C VAL A 30 8.58 5.14 -1.15
N ARG A 31 8.84 6.28 -1.81
CA ARG A 31 10.13 6.58 -2.45
C ARG A 31 11.31 6.81 -1.49
N HIS A 32 11.11 7.50 -0.36
CA HIS A 32 12.21 7.99 0.49
C HIS A 32 12.44 7.22 1.78
N PHE A 33 11.57 6.28 2.10
CA PHE A 33 11.71 5.38 3.25
C PHE A 33 11.04 4.08 2.83
N PRO A 34 11.51 2.90 3.26
CA PRO A 34 11.06 1.62 2.71
C PRO A 34 9.64 1.24 3.16
N TYR A 35 8.74 2.20 3.37
CA TYR A 35 7.34 1.90 3.63
C TYR A 35 6.68 1.26 2.41
N ALA A 36 5.91 0.21 2.64
CA ALA A 36 5.02 -0.39 1.67
C ALA A 36 3.57 -0.20 2.12
N ILE A 37 2.74 0.34 1.23
CA ILE A 37 1.29 0.46 1.43
C ILE A 37 0.63 -0.72 0.76
N PHE A 38 -0.12 -1.49 1.54
CA PHE A 38 -0.97 -2.57 1.07
C PHE A 38 -2.41 -2.07 1.05
N TYR A 39 -3.07 -2.20 -0.09
CA TYR A 39 -4.41 -1.69 -0.27
C TYR A 39 -5.21 -2.56 -1.24
N ARG A 40 -6.54 -2.44 -1.21
CA ARG A 40 -7.43 -3.01 -2.22
C ARG A 40 -8.36 -1.94 -2.77
N LEU A 41 -8.94 -2.22 -3.92
CA LEU A 41 -9.94 -1.38 -4.55
C LEU A 41 -11.32 -1.96 -4.30
N GLU A 42 -12.23 -1.13 -3.81
CA GLU A 42 -13.68 -1.36 -3.87
C GLU A 42 -14.29 -0.35 -4.84
N GLU A 43 -15.56 -0.54 -5.20
CA GLU A 43 -16.23 0.17 -6.30
C GLU A 43 -16.00 1.69 -6.33
N ARG A 44 -15.96 2.34 -5.15
CA ARG A 44 -15.82 3.81 -5.04
C ARG A 44 -14.70 4.25 -4.09
N ARG A 45 -13.87 3.34 -3.60
CA ARG A 45 -12.86 3.67 -2.58
C ARG A 45 -11.64 2.77 -2.65
N LEU A 46 -10.53 3.35 -2.23
CA LEU A 46 -9.30 2.64 -1.94
C LEU A 46 -9.24 2.37 -0.44
N ILE A 47 -9.12 1.11 -0.05
CA ILE A 47 -8.98 0.72 1.36
C ILE A 47 -7.52 0.39 1.61
N VAL A 48 -6.87 1.20 2.46
CA VAL A 48 -5.53 0.89 2.97
C VAL A 48 -5.68 -0.18 4.05
N LEU A 49 -5.12 -1.35 3.77
CA LEU A 49 -5.13 -2.49 4.68
C LEU A 49 -3.99 -2.36 5.69
N ALA A 50 -2.83 -1.87 5.24
CA ALA A 50 -1.69 -1.64 6.11
C ALA A 50 -0.60 -0.76 5.49
N VAL A 51 0.24 -0.19 6.36
CA VAL A 51 1.47 0.52 6.00
C VAL A 51 2.62 -0.11 6.78
N PHE A 52 3.58 -0.73 6.08
CA PHE A 52 4.70 -1.47 6.69
C PHE A 52 6.03 -0.80 6.44
N HIS A 53 6.85 -0.66 7.47
CA HIS A 53 8.26 -0.29 7.31
C HIS A 53 9.06 -1.48 6.78
N GLY A 54 9.64 -1.39 5.60
CA GLY A 54 10.27 -2.49 4.86
C GLY A 54 11.57 -3.05 5.45
N HIS A 55 12.16 -2.39 6.47
CA HIS A 55 13.20 -3.04 7.30
C HIS A 55 12.62 -4.01 8.34
N ARG A 56 11.29 -4.09 8.51
CA ARG A 56 10.65 -5.10 9.35
C ARG A 56 10.26 -6.31 8.50
N ASP A 57 10.35 -7.48 9.11
CA ASP A 57 10.06 -8.78 8.49
C ASP A 57 8.74 -8.77 7.70
N PRO A 58 8.76 -9.06 6.38
CA PRO A 58 7.57 -9.09 5.54
C PRO A 58 6.55 -10.17 5.94
N ALA A 59 6.87 -11.13 6.80
CA ALA A 59 5.90 -12.11 7.31
C ALA A 59 4.81 -11.49 8.22
N ILE A 60 5.03 -10.28 8.74
CA ILE A 60 4.13 -9.66 9.73
C ILE A 60 2.79 -9.23 9.11
N TRP A 61 2.75 -8.83 7.84
CA TRP A 61 1.51 -8.33 7.22
C TRP A 61 0.49 -9.40 6.90
N GLN A 62 0.97 -10.59 6.51
CA GLN A 62 0.13 -11.72 6.18
C GLN A 62 -0.62 -12.25 7.41
N ARG A 63 -0.12 -12.00 8.63
CA ARG A 63 -0.79 -12.37 9.88
C ARG A 63 -1.92 -11.41 10.29
N ARG A 64 -2.07 -10.27 9.61
CA ARG A 64 -3.09 -9.24 9.94
C ARG A 64 -4.22 -9.15 8.90
N LEU A 65 -4.11 -9.90 7.81
CA LEU A 65 -5.14 -10.08 6.78
C LEU A 65 -5.88 -11.39 7.01
#